data_AF-A0A382F3M4-F1
#
_entry.id   AF-A0A382F3M4-F1
#
_cell.length_a   1.000
_cell.length_b   1.000
_cell.length_c   1.000
_cell.angle_alpha   90.00
_cell.angle_beta   90.00
_cell.angle_gamma   90.00
#
_symmetry.space_group_name_H-M   'P 1'
#
loop_
_entity.id
_entity.type
_entity.pdbx_description
1 polymer ?
#
loop_
_entity_poly.entity_id
_entity_poly.type
_entity_poly.pdbx_seq_one_letter_code
_entity_poly.pdbx_strand_id
1 'polypeptide(L)'
;VTKFVIVAGESSGDLLGSKIIASIQDQCPDATFEGIAGPKMIQAGCKQWFSSSELSVMGIFGVLKHLPRILKVRKQLTQKILKNPPDAFIGIDAPDFNLKLEKKLK
;
A
#
# COMPACT_ATOMS: atom_id res chain seq x y z
N VAL A 1 16.59 -5.89 10.35
CA VAL A 1 15.41 -5.00 10.20
C VAL A 1 14.54 -5.59 9.10
N THR A 2 13.43 -6.20 9.46
CA THR A 2 12.48 -6.76 8.49
C THR A 2 11.70 -5.62 7.84
N LYS A 3 11.60 -5.62 6.51
CA LYS A 3 10.96 -4.56 5.73
C LYS A 3 9.72 -5.08 5.04
N PHE A 4 8.60 -4.42 5.31
CA PHE A 4 7.33 -4.67 4.68
C PHE A 4 6.97 -3.51 3.76
N VAL A 5 6.45 -3.85 2.57
CA VAL A 5 5.70 -2.88 1.78
C VAL A 5 4.22 -3.16 1.93
N ILE A 6 3.45 -2.16 2.35
CA ILE A 6 2.01 -2.27 2.64
C ILE A 6 1.21 -1.27 1.80
N VAL A 7 0.10 -1.72 1.24
CA VAL A 7 -0.73 -0.93 0.30
C VAL A 7 -2.18 -1.02 0.70
N ALA A 8 -2.80 0.12 1.05
CA ALA A 8 -4.24 0.25 1.25
C ALA A 8 -4.89 1.11 0.16
N GLY A 9 -5.95 0.60 -0.47
CA GLY A 9 -6.70 1.30 -1.52
C GLY A 9 -7.73 2.31 -1.01
N GLU A 10 -8.23 2.10 0.20
CA GLU A 10 -9.36 2.86 0.78
C GLU A 10 -9.28 2.98 2.31
N SER A 11 -10.18 3.78 2.90
CA SER A 11 -10.20 4.09 4.34
C SER A 11 -10.42 2.86 5.24
N SER A 12 -11.18 1.86 4.76
CA SER A 12 -11.33 0.55 5.41
C SER A 12 -9.99 -0.20 5.45
N GLY A 13 -9.27 -0.21 4.33
CA GLY A 13 -7.93 -0.78 4.21
C GLY A 13 -6.90 -0.06 5.08
N ASP A 14 -6.99 1.26 5.24
CA ASP A 14 -6.13 2.04 6.15
C ASP A 14 -6.31 1.61 7.62
N LEU A 15 -7.55 1.39 8.06
CA LEU A 15 -7.82 0.90 9.41
C LEU A 15 -7.31 -0.54 9.60
N LEU A 16 -7.46 -1.41 8.60
CA LEU A 16 -6.97 -2.78 8.70
C LEU A 16 -5.43 -2.79 8.71
N GLY A 17 -4.81 -1.97 7.86
CA GLY A 17 -3.36 -1.83 7.77
C GLY A 17 -2.73 -1.31 9.06
N SER A 18 -3.36 -0.33 9.72
CA SER A 18 -2.84 0.17 11.00
C SER A 18 -2.83 -0.92 12.08
N LYS A 19 -3.83 -1.81 12.11
CA LYS A 19 -3.87 -2.94 13.03
C LYS A 19 -2.80 -3.98 12.71
N ILE A 20 -2.59 -4.28 11.43
CA ILE A 20 -1.54 -5.21 10.98
C ILE A 20 -0.16 -4.68 11.40
N ILE A 21 0.13 -3.40 11.15
CA ILE A 21 1.40 -2.77 11.53
C ILE A 21 1.64 -2.90 13.04
N ALA A 22 0.65 -2.50 13.85
CA ALA A 22 0.76 -2.57 15.30
C ALA A 22 1.04 -4.00 15.78
N SER A 23 0.26 -4.99 15.32
CA SER A 23 0.42 -6.38 15.75
C SER A 23 1.73 -7.03 15.29
N ILE A 24 2.29 -6.61 14.16
CA ILE A 24 3.62 -7.06 13.73
C ILE A 24 4.71 -6.39 14.58
N GLN A 25 4.59 -5.09 14.86
CA GLN A 25 5.56 -4.38 15.70
C GLN A 25 5.61 -4.92 17.14
N ASP A 26 4.47 -5.37 17.68
CA ASP A 26 4.42 -6.03 18.99
C ASP A 26 5.32 -7.29 19.06
N GLN A 27 5.46 -8.01 17.94
CA GLN A 27 6.26 -9.23 17.84
C GLN A 27 7.66 -8.99 17.25
N CYS A 28 7.80 -7.96 16.43
CA CYS A 28 9.02 -7.57 15.73
C CYS A 28 9.17 -6.04 15.80
N PRO A 29 9.70 -5.50 16.91
CA PRO A 29 9.80 -4.05 17.11
C PRO A 29 10.64 -3.32 16.04
N ASP A 30 11.61 -4.03 15.44
CA ASP A 30 12.46 -3.51 14.37
C ASP A 30 11.82 -3.60 12.97
N ALA A 31 10.55 -4.03 12.86
CA ALA A 31 9.86 -4.08 11.58
C ALA A 31 9.58 -2.68 11.04
N THR A 32 9.88 -2.48 9.75
CA THR A 32 9.64 -1.22 9.05
C THR A 32 8.57 -1.39 7.99
N PHE A 33 7.74 -0.35 7.83
CA PHE A 33 6.61 -0.36 6.92
C PHE A 33 6.67 0.85 6.00
N GLU A 34 6.57 0.60 4.70
CA GLU A 34 6.52 1.66 3.69
C GLU A 34 5.44 1.35 2.64
N GLY A 35 4.87 2.36 1.98
CA GLY A 35 3.98 2.11 0.84
C GLY A 35 2.82 3.08 0.71
N ILE A 36 1.64 2.56 0.33
CA ILE A 36 0.44 3.37 0.16
C ILE A 36 -0.36 3.30 1.46
N ALA A 37 -0.37 4.42 2.17
CA ALA A 37 -0.90 4.51 3.53
C ALA A 37 -1.91 5.64 3.64
N GLY A 38 -2.95 5.44 4.44
CA GLY A 38 -3.79 6.53 4.92
C GLY A 38 -3.33 7.03 6.29
N PRO A 39 -4.11 7.94 6.91
CA PRO A 39 -3.75 8.56 8.19
C PRO A 39 -3.50 7.56 9.31
N LYS A 40 -4.27 6.47 9.40
CA LYS A 40 -4.14 5.49 10.51
C LYS A 40 -2.87 4.66 10.36
N MET A 41 -2.54 4.25 9.14
CA MET A 41 -1.28 3.54 8.88
C MET A 41 -0.07 4.43 9.14
N ILE A 42 -0.12 5.72 8.78
CA ILE A 42 0.94 6.68 9.09
C ILE A 42 1.13 6.81 10.60
N GLN A 43 0.04 6.94 11.34
CA GLN A 43 0.07 7.04 12.80
C GLN A 43 0.64 5.76 13.45
N ALA A 44 0.40 4.59 12.84
CA ALA A 44 1.00 3.32 13.27
C ALA A 44 2.48 3.16 12.87
N GLY A 45 3.10 4.16 12.22
CA GLY A 45 4.51 4.13 11.86
C GLY A 45 4.81 3.71 10.41
N CYS A 46 3.81 3.65 9.54
CA CYS A 46 4.06 3.45 8.11
C CYS A 46 4.61 4.71 7.45
N LYS A 47 5.73 4.58 6.76
CA LYS A 47 6.25 5.63 5.89
C LYS A 47 5.44 5.68 4.60
N GLN A 48 4.69 6.76 4.43
CA GLN A 48 3.89 6.97 3.24
C GLN A 48 4.78 7.30 2.02
N TRP A 49 4.60 6.56 0.94
CA TRP A 49 5.11 6.89 -0.40
C TRP A 49 4.05 7.57 -1.25
N PHE A 50 2.79 7.13 -1.11
CA PHE A 50 1.63 7.70 -1.79
C PHE A 50 0.43 7.68 -0.84
N SER A 51 -0.52 8.59 -1.04
CA SER A 51 -1.73 8.62 -0.23
C SER A 51 -2.75 7.57 -0.68
N SER A 52 -3.40 6.89 0.27
CA SER A 52 -4.52 5.99 -0.03
C SER A 52 -5.68 6.72 -0.73
N SER A 53 -5.82 8.03 -0.49
CA SER A 53 -6.78 8.88 -1.21
C SER A 53 -6.49 9.00 -2.72
N GLU A 54 -5.28 8.66 -3.18
CA GLU A 54 -4.97 8.57 -4.61
C GLU A 54 -5.58 7.33 -5.27
N LEU A 55 -5.95 6.33 -4.48
CA LEU A 55 -6.60 5.11 -4.92
C LEU A 55 -8.11 5.09 -4.60
N SER A 56 -8.56 5.89 -3.64
CA SER A 56 -9.96 6.00 -3.25
C SER A 56 -10.77 6.72 -4.32
N VAL A 57 -11.47 5.96 -5.18
CA VAL A 57 -12.39 6.51 -6.16
C VAL A 57 -13.80 6.01 -5.88
N MET A 58 -14.68 6.90 -5.44
CA MET A 58 -16.10 6.61 -5.36
C MET A 58 -16.72 6.69 -6.76
N GLY A 59 -17.19 5.56 -7.28
CA GLY A 59 -18.06 5.48 -8.45
C GLY A 59 -17.37 5.17 -9.79
N ILE A 60 -18.07 4.39 -10.62
CA ILE A 60 -17.62 3.86 -11.93
C ILE A 60 -17.16 4.96 -12.90
N PHE A 61 -17.78 6.15 -12.85
CA PHE A 61 -17.43 7.29 -13.71
C PHE A 61 -16.26 8.15 -13.19
N GLY A 62 -15.97 8.12 -11.88
CA GLY A 62 -14.78 8.76 -11.31
C GLY A 62 -13.50 7.99 -11.64
N VAL A 63 -13.59 6.65 -11.70
CA VAL A 63 -12.45 5.75 -11.93
C VAL A 63 -11.78 6.02 -13.28
N LEU A 64 -12.54 6.27 -14.35
CA LEU A 64 -11.97 6.52 -15.68
C LEU A 64 -11.08 7.78 -15.76
N LYS A 65 -11.45 8.85 -15.06
CA LYS A 65 -10.63 10.08 -15.01
C LYS A 65 -9.35 9.92 -14.20
N HIS A 66 -9.38 9.05 -13.18
CA HIS A 66 -8.24 8.80 -12.31
C HIS A 66 -7.39 7.58 -12.72
N LEU A 67 -7.86 6.77 -13.67
CA LEU A 67 -7.17 5.58 -14.16
C LEU A 67 -5.71 5.86 -14.62
N PRO A 68 -5.41 6.93 -15.38
CA PRO A 68 -4.03 7.25 -15.75
C PRO A 68 -3.14 7.50 -14.52
N ARG A 69 -3.69 8.14 -13.48
CA ARG A 69 -2.98 8.42 -12.23
C ARG A 69 -2.73 7.13 -11.44
N ILE A 70 -3.74 6.27 -11.31
CA ILE A 70 -3.60 4.95 -10.66
C ILE A 70 -2.52 4.11 -11.37
N LEU A 71 -2.51 4.09 -12.71
CA LEU A 71 -1.49 3.39 -13.48
C LEU A 71 -0.09 3.98 -13.26
N LYS A 72 0.03 5.31 -13.15
CA LYS A 72 1.30 6.00 -12.84
C LYS A 72 1.80 5.66 -11.45
N VAL A 73 0.94 5.74 -10.43
CA VAL A 73 1.26 5.36 -9.05
C VAL A 73 1.71 3.90 -9.00
N ARG A 74 0.97 2.99 -9.66
CA ARG A 74 1.36 1.58 -9.75
C ARG A 74 2.75 1.40 -10.35
N LYS A 75 3.04 2.06 -11.48
CA LYS A 75 4.35 1.97 -12.15
C LYS A 75 5.48 2.45 -11.23
N GLN A 76 5.29 3.60 -10.58
CA GLN A 76 6.28 4.16 -9.67
C GLN A 76 6.48 3.27 -8.43
N LEU A 77 5.40 2.74 -7.88
CA LEU A 77 5.43 1.80 -6.77
C LEU A 77 6.21 0.53 -7.16
N THR A 78 5.89 -0.10 -8.29
CA THR A 78 6.62 -1.27 -8.79
C THR A 78 8.11 -0.97 -8.94
N GLN A 79 8.48 0.16 -9.56
CA GLN A 79 9.89 0.54 -9.71
C GLN A 79 10.59 0.74 -8.37
N LYS A 80 9.91 1.33 -7.38
CA LYS A 80 10.46 1.57 -6.05
C LYS A 80 10.65 0.26 -5.27
N ILE A 81 9.69 -0.66 -5.35
CA ILE A 81 9.77 -2.01 -4.78
C ILE A 81 10.92 -2.78 -5.44
N LEU A 82 11.01 -2.80 -6.78
CA LEU A 82 12.07 -3.52 -7.50
C LEU A 82 13.48 -2.96 -7.21
N LYS A 83 13.60 -1.64 -6.98
CA LYS A 83 14.89 -1.02 -6.62
C LYS A 83 15.33 -1.36 -5.19
N ASN A 84 14.39 -1.60 -4.28
CA ASN A 84 14.65 -1.92 -2.88
C ASN A 84 13.60 -2.93 -2.39
N PRO A 85 13.80 -4.23 -2.67
CA PRO A 85 12.80 -5.25 -2.43
C PRO A 85 12.50 -5.39 -0.93
N PRO A 86 11.22 -5.50 -0.52
CA PRO A 86 10.85 -5.86 0.83
C PRO A 86 11.00 -7.36 1.07
N ASP A 87 11.00 -7.76 2.34
CA ASP A 87 10.92 -9.17 2.74
C ASP A 87 9.52 -9.73 2.46
N ALA A 88 8.48 -8.89 2.60
CA ALA A 88 7.12 -9.24 2.20
C ALA A 88 6.32 -8.02 1.72
N PHE A 89 5.40 -8.28 0.78
CA PHE A 89 4.41 -7.31 0.32
C PHE A 89 3.04 -7.65 0.90
N ILE A 90 2.35 -6.65 1.44
CA ILE A 90 1.03 -6.77 2.06
C ILE A 90 0.05 -5.90 1.27
N GLY A 91 -0.73 -6.53 0.40
CA GLY A 91 -1.83 -5.88 -0.30
C GLY A 91 -3.11 -5.92 0.54
N ILE A 92 -3.61 -4.76 0.95
CA ILE A 92 -4.86 -4.62 1.70
C ILE A 92 -5.90 -4.05 0.76
N ASP A 93 -6.96 -4.84 0.55
CA ASP A 93 -8.16 -4.50 -0.22
C ASP A 93 -7.94 -3.57 -1.43
N ALA A 94 -7.83 -4.19 -2.60
CA ALA A 94 -7.86 -3.58 -3.94
C ALA A 94 -7.44 -4.67 -4.93
N PRO A 95 -8.24 -5.75 -5.10
CA PRO A 95 -7.83 -6.91 -5.89
C PRO A 95 -7.41 -6.53 -7.33
N ASP A 96 -8.07 -5.57 -7.97
CA ASP A 96 -7.70 -5.09 -9.31
C ASP A 96 -6.32 -4.43 -9.40
N PHE A 97 -5.86 -3.83 -8.30
CA PHE A 97 -4.54 -3.20 -8.20
C PHE A 97 -3.49 -4.22 -7.74
N ASN A 98 -3.78 -4.92 -6.65
CA ASN A 98 -2.86 -5.84 -5.99
C ASN A 98 -2.59 -7.08 -6.84
N LEU A 99 -3.60 -7.72 -7.44
CA LEU A 99 -3.40 -8.93 -8.29
C LEU A 99 -2.56 -8.63 -9.54
N LYS A 100 -2.67 -7.43 -10.10
CA LYS A 100 -1.84 -7.00 -11.24
C LYS A 100 -0.42 -6.60 -10.82
N LEU A 101 -0.22 -6.20 -9.56
CA LEU A 101 1.08 -5.89 -9.00
C LEU A 101 1.83 -7.16 -8.58
N GLU A 102 1.15 -8.09 -7.91
CA GLU A 102 1.68 -9.41 -7.53
C GLU A 102 2.22 -10.19 -8.72
N LYS A 103 1.51 -10.18 -9.86
CA LYS A 103 1.99 -10.82 -11.10
C LYS A 103 3.30 -10.25 -11.65
N LYS A 104 3.70 -9.03 -11.25
CA LYS A 104 4.95 -8.39 -11.68
C LYS A 104 6.08 -8.48 -10.67
N LEU A 105 5.78 -8.94 -9.46
CA LEU A 105 6.75 -9.08 -8.36
C LEU A 105 7.21 -10.54 -8.16
N LYS A 106 6.59 -11.50 -8.87
CA LYS A 106 7.19 -12.81 -9.16
C LYS A 106 8.18 -12.69 -10.31
#